data_AF-A0A7Y5F0L9-F1
#
_entry.id   AF-A0A7Y5F0L9-F1
#
_cell.length_a   1.000
_cell.length_b   1.000
_cell.length_c   1.000
_cell.angle_alpha   90.00
_cell.angle_beta   90.00
_cell.angle_gamma   90.00
#
_symmetry.space_group_name_H-M   'P 1'
#
loop_
_entity.id
_entity.type
_entity.pdbx_description
1 polymer ?
#
loop_
_entity_poly.entity_id
_entity_poly.type
_entity_poly.pdbx_seq_one_letter_code
_entity_poly.pdbx_strand_id
1 'polypeptide(L)'
;MSKHYKVPVREAGLKASVVSLFNRKYREVKAVDEIGFSIQPGEVVGFLGPNGAGKTTTLKMLSGLLHPTGGEVSVLGYEPRKRQADFLRQITLVMGNRNQLSWDLPALDSFELNRAIYGLPSESFKKVRDEFIDLLEVRDLVQKPVRNLSLGERMKMEIIGALLHTPK
;
A
#
# COMPACT_ATOMS: atom_id res chain seq x y z
N MET A 1 12.37 9.10 10.88
CA MET A 1 11.82 9.72 9.65
C MET A 1 10.62 10.59 9.97
N SER A 2 10.33 11.58 9.13
CA SER A 2 9.22 12.53 9.29
C SER A 2 8.48 12.77 7.98
N LYS A 3 7.19 13.11 8.09
CA LYS A 3 6.36 13.60 6.99
C LYS A 3 5.53 14.79 7.43
N HIS A 4 5.89 15.97 6.93
CA HIS A 4 5.16 17.21 7.14
C HIS A 4 4.52 17.70 5.84
N TYR A 5 3.35 18.32 5.94
CA TYR A 5 2.61 18.87 4.82
C TYR A 5 2.42 20.36 4.99
N LYS A 6 2.62 21.15 3.92
CA LYS A 6 2.28 22.56 3.89
C LYS A 6 0.85 22.71 3.37
N VAL A 7 -0.08 23.05 4.27
CA VAL A 7 -1.49 23.25 3.95
C VAL A 7 -1.76 24.75 3.82
N PRO A 8 -2.33 25.22 2.71
CA PRO A 8 -2.64 26.63 2.55
C PRO A 8 -3.75 27.04 3.52
N VAL A 9 -3.54 28.15 4.23
CA VAL A 9 -4.55 28.74 5.10
C VAL A 9 -5.49 29.57 4.21
N ARG A 10 -6.78 29.22 4.18
CA ARG A 10 -7.81 30.02 3.52
C ARG A 10 -8.46 30.92 4.55
N GLU A 11 -8.20 32.22 4.45
CA GLU A 11 -8.96 33.25 5.16
C GLU A 11 -10.19 33.62 4.30
N ALA A 12 -11.36 33.81 4.92
CA ALA A 12 -12.60 34.10 4.20
C ALA A 12 -12.66 35.56 3.70
N GLY A 13 -13.28 35.78 2.54
CA GLY A 13 -13.55 37.11 1.95
C GLY A 13 -12.75 37.44 0.70
N LEU A 14 -13.32 38.26 -0.20
CA LEU A 14 -12.72 38.62 -1.50
C LEU A 14 -11.32 39.23 -1.37
N LYS A 15 -11.10 40.10 -0.38
CA LYS A 15 -9.79 40.74 -0.14
C LYS A 15 -8.72 39.72 0.26
N ALA A 16 -9.08 38.77 1.11
CA ALA A 16 -8.19 37.68 1.51
C ALA A 16 -7.87 36.74 0.34
N SER A 17 -8.85 36.48 -0.54
CA SER A 17 -8.64 35.71 -1.78
C SER A 17 -7.64 36.38 -2.72
N VAL A 18 -7.76 37.70 -2.95
CA VAL A 18 -6.82 38.45 -3.81
C VAL A 18 -5.43 38.49 -3.20
N VAL A 19 -5.30 38.75 -1.88
CA VAL A 19 -4.00 38.73 -1.19
C VAL A 19 -3.36 37.34 -1.28
N SER A 20 -4.14 36.26 -1.18
CA SER A 20 -3.63 34.89 -1.27
C SER A 20 -3.08 34.51 -2.66
N LEU A 21 -3.42 35.26 -3.72
CA LEU A 21 -2.80 35.10 -5.05
C LEU A 21 -1.35 35.59 -5.07
N PHE A 22 -1.01 36.58 -4.23
CA PHE A 22 0.32 37.20 -4.20
C PHE A 22 1.16 36.79 -2.98
N ASN A 23 0.54 36.51 -1.83
CA ASN A 23 1.23 36.09 -0.61
C ASN A 23 0.40 35.05 0.16
N ARG A 24 0.54 33.79 -0.25
CA ARG A 24 -0.21 32.67 0.32
C ARG A 24 0.42 32.22 1.64
N LYS A 25 -0.35 32.29 2.73
CA LYS A 25 0.06 31.72 4.02
C LYS A 25 -0.10 30.19 4.01
N TYR A 26 0.86 29.50 4.61
CA TYR A 26 0.83 28.05 4.80
C TYR A 26 0.93 27.72 6.28
N ARG A 27 0.21 26.67 6.69
CA ARG A 27 0.38 26.01 7.99
C ARG A 27 1.05 24.66 7.75
N GLU A 28 1.98 24.30 8.61
CA GLU A 28 2.57 22.97 8.61
C GLU A 28 1.69 21.98 9.40
N VAL A 29 1.45 20.81 8.80
CA VAL A 29 0.76 19.68 9.42
C VAL A 29 1.72 18.51 9.52
N LYS A 30 2.05 18.12 10.75
CA LYS A 30 2.97 17.02 11.04
C LYS A 30 2.21 15.69 11.02
N ALA A 31 2.23 14.98 9.89
CA ALA A 31 1.53 13.71 9.76
C ALA A 31 2.32 12.53 10.34
N VAL A 32 3.64 12.60 10.28
CA VAL A 32 4.58 11.73 10.99
C VAL A 32 5.71 12.63 11.49
N ASP A 33 6.04 12.56 12.77
CA ASP A 33 7.06 13.41 13.38
C ASP A 33 8.10 12.51 14.07
N GLU A 34 9.30 12.45 13.49
CA GLU A 34 10.51 11.87 14.08
C GLU A 34 10.36 10.44 14.62
N ILE A 35 9.71 9.55 13.87
CA ILE A 35 9.60 8.14 14.28
C ILE A 35 10.89 7.37 13.94
N GLY A 36 11.35 6.53 14.86
CA GLY A 36 12.50 5.65 14.67
C GLY A 36 12.22 4.26 15.23
N PHE A 37 12.38 3.23 14.40
CA PHE A 37 12.26 1.82 14.78
C PHE A 37 12.99 0.96 13.76
N SER A 38 13.29 -0.28 14.15
CA SER A 38 13.85 -1.32 13.29
C SER A 38 12.98 -2.57 13.39
N ILE A 39 12.77 -3.27 12.29
CA ILE A 39 12.04 -4.55 12.23
C ILE A 39 13.01 -5.59 11.69
N GLN A 40 13.15 -6.70 12.41
CA GLN A 40 14.01 -7.81 12.01
C GLN A 40 13.28 -8.77 11.05
N PRO A 41 14.01 -9.52 10.22
CA PRO A 41 13.40 -10.55 9.36
C PRO A 41 12.55 -11.53 10.17
N GLY A 42 11.32 -11.78 9.72
CA GLY A 42 10.37 -12.68 10.39
C GLY A 42 9.57 -12.05 11.54
N GLU A 43 9.83 -10.80 11.92
CA GLU A 43 9.02 -10.11 12.92
C GLU A 43 7.66 -9.69 12.35
N VAL A 44 6.61 -9.94 13.13
CA VAL A 44 5.26 -9.46 12.86
C VAL A 44 4.98 -8.28 13.79
N VAL A 45 4.81 -7.09 13.21
CA VAL A 45 4.63 -5.85 13.97
C VAL A 45 3.27 -5.23 13.70
N GLY A 46 2.53 -4.93 14.77
CA GLY A 46 1.29 -4.17 14.70
C GLY A 46 1.55 -2.68 14.91
N PHE A 47 1.07 -1.82 14.01
CA PHE A 47 1.13 -0.38 14.19
C PHE A 47 -0.23 0.17 14.64
N LEU A 48 -0.37 0.49 15.93
CA LEU A 48 -1.62 0.91 16.55
C LEU A 48 -1.66 2.40 16.84
N GLY A 49 -2.85 2.99 16.78
CA GLY A 49 -3.10 4.40 17.11
C GLY A 49 -4.43 4.89 16.57
N PRO A 50 -4.90 6.09 16.94
CA PRO A 50 -6.17 6.63 16.45
C PRO A 50 -6.14 6.94 14.95
N ASN A 51 -7.30 7.22 14.38
CA ASN A 51 -7.41 7.73 13.01
C ASN A 51 -6.63 9.05 12.89
N GLY A 52 -5.82 9.18 11.82
CA GLY A 52 -4.96 10.34 11.63
C GLY A 52 -3.59 10.27 12.32
N ALA A 53 -3.29 9.23 13.11
CA ALA A 53 -1.99 9.08 13.79
C ALA A 53 -0.77 8.80 12.87
N GLY A 54 -0.93 8.88 11.54
CA GLY A 54 0.17 8.68 10.60
C GLY A 54 0.43 7.23 10.16
N LYS A 55 -0.34 6.23 10.61
CA LYS A 55 -0.16 4.80 10.26
C LYS A 55 -0.02 4.54 8.76
N THR A 56 -1.03 4.94 7.98
CA THR A 56 -1.03 4.77 6.52
C THR A 56 0.06 5.62 5.86
N THR A 57 0.39 6.79 6.43
CA THR A 57 1.48 7.65 5.96
C THR A 57 2.82 6.93 6.11
N THR A 58 3.06 6.29 7.25
CA THR A 58 4.25 5.46 7.52
C THR A 58 4.36 4.30 6.54
N LEU A 59 3.29 3.49 6.37
CA LEU A 59 3.30 2.36 5.42
C LEU A 59 3.55 2.81 3.97
N LYS A 60 3.01 3.96 3.57
CA LYS A 60 3.28 4.55 2.24
C LYS A 60 4.74 5.00 2.10
N MET A 61 5.38 5.47 3.16
CA MET A 61 6.81 5.80 3.12
C MET A 61 7.68 4.55 3.04
N LEU A 62 7.38 3.51 3.82
CA LEU A 62 8.10 2.23 3.78
C LEU A 62 7.99 1.53 2.41
N SER A 63 6.85 1.64 1.73
CA SER A 63 6.63 1.10 0.38
C SER A 63 7.13 2.02 -0.75
N GLY A 64 7.65 3.20 -0.43
CA GLY A 64 8.11 4.18 -1.42
C GLY A 64 7.00 4.86 -2.23
N LEU A 65 5.74 4.75 -1.82
CA LEU A 65 4.61 5.50 -2.41
C LEU A 65 4.54 6.95 -1.93
N LEU A 66 5.22 7.26 -0.84
CA LEU A 66 5.30 8.59 -0.26
C LEU A 66 6.73 8.90 0.15
N HIS A 67 7.22 10.08 -0.19
CA HIS A 67 8.56 10.50 0.19
C HIS A 67 8.53 11.16 1.59
N PRO A 68 9.42 10.78 2.53
CA PRO A 68 9.58 11.49 3.78
C PRO A 68 10.03 12.94 3.51
N THR A 69 9.66 13.87 4.40
CA THR A 69 10.21 15.23 4.36
C THR A 69 11.55 15.33 5.08
N GLY A 70 11.88 14.37 5.95
CA GLY A 70 13.16 14.32 6.65
C GLY A 70 13.45 12.95 7.25
N GLY A 71 14.73 12.73 7.57
CA GLY A 71 15.27 11.45 8.03
C GLY A 71 15.43 10.41 6.92
N GLU A 72 15.82 9.20 7.31
CA GLU A 72 16.15 8.10 6.40
C GLU A 72 15.22 6.90 6.58
N VAL A 73 15.09 6.10 5.52
CA VAL A 73 14.30 4.87 5.50
C VAL A 73 15.05 3.83 4.67
N SER A 74 15.23 2.64 5.23
CA SER A 74 15.77 1.48 4.54
C SER A 74 14.85 0.28 4.74
N VAL A 75 14.57 -0.47 3.68
CA VAL A 75 13.75 -1.69 3.69
C VAL A 75 14.45 -2.72 2.82
N LEU A 76 14.77 -3.89 3.38
CA LEU A 76 15.52 -4.96 2.69
C LEU A 76 16.85 -4.47 2.07
N GLY A 77 17.49 -3.48 2.69
CA GLY A 77 18.73 -2.85 2.18
C GLY A 77 18.51 -1.81 1.07
N TYR A 78 17.26 -1.57 0.66
CA TYR A 78 16.92 -0.57 -0.34
C TYR A 78 16.39 0.70 0.30
N GLU A 79 16.56 1.81 -0.41
CA GLU A 79 15.95 3.09 -0.07
C GLU A 79 14.59 3.23 -0.79
N PRO A 80 13.44 3.12 -0.09
CA PRO A 80 12.14 2.98 -0.77
C PRO A 80 11.80 4.13 -1.71
N ARG A 81 12.27 5.34 -1.41
CA ARG A 81 12.04 6.54 -2.23
C ARG A 81 12.59 6.40 -3.66
N LYS A 82 13.60 5.55 -3.88
CA LYS A 82 14.20 5.30 -5.20
C LYS A 82 13.38 4.33 -6.06
N ARG A 83 12.44 3.58 -5.45
CA ARG A 83 11.51 2.67 -6.14
C ARG A 83 12.18 1.75 -7.17
N GLN A 84 13.35 1.21 -6.82
CA GLN A 84 14.08 0.28 -7.69
C GLN A 84 13.25 -0.97 -7.95
N ALA A 85 13.32 -1.52 -9.16
CA ALA A 85 12.49 -2.66 -9.55
C ALA A 85 12.72 -3.89 -8.67
N ASP A 86 13.97 -4.15 -8.27
CA ASP A 86 14.32 -5.28 -7.41
C ASP A 86 13.74 -5.15 -6.00
N PHE A 87 13.62 -3.93 -5.48
CA PHE A 87 12.92 -3.64 -4.23
C PHE A 87 11.41 -3.87 -4.37
N LEU A 88 10.80 -3.30 -5.41
CA LEU A 88 9.35 -3.37 -5.60
C LEU A 88 8.86 -4.80 -5.82
N ARG A 89 9.69 -5.68 -6.40
CA ARG A 89 9.39 -7.12 -6.52
C ARG A 89 9.48 -7.89 -5.21
N GLN A 90 10.09 -7.33 -4.16
CA GLN A 90 10.27 -8.01 -2.89
C GLN A 90 9.27 -7.58 -1.82
N ILE A 91 8.42 -6.59 -2.08
CA ILE A 91 7.43 -6.12 -1.12
C ILE A 91 6.03 -6.19 -1.68
N THR A 92 5.05 -6.10 -0.80
CA THR A 92 3.65 -5.89 -1.17
C THR A 92 3.00 -4.93 -0.19
N LEU A 93 1.99 -4.19 -0.65
CA LEU A 93 1.21 -3.30 0.20
C LEU A 93 -0.28 -3.51 -0.08
N VAL A 94 -0.95 -4.14 0.89
CA VAL A 94 -2.40 -4.31 0.85
C VAL A 94 -3.05 -3.18 1.63
N MET A 95 -3.97 -2.45 0.98
CA MET A 95 -4.74 -1.38 1.62
C MET A 95 -6.23 -1.72 1.50
N GLY A 96 -6.93 -1.95 2.61
CA GLY A 96 -8.35 -2.36 2.57
C GLY A 96 -9.33 -1.36 1.92
N ASN A 97 -8.88 -0.16 1.57
CA ASN A 97 -9.66 0.85 0.84
C ASN A 97 -9.32 0.95 -0.65
N ARG A 98 -8.37 0.15 -1.16
CA ARG A 98 -7.99 0.10 -2.58
C ARG A 98 -7.81 -1.35 -2.98
N ASN A 99 -8.55 -1.76 -4.01
CA ASN A 99 -8.45 -3.10 -4.54
C ASN A 99 -7.40 -3.14 -5.65
N GLN A 100 -6.52 -4.12 -5.64
CA GLN A 100 -5.63 -4.41 -6.76
C GLN A 100 -6.32 -5.29 -7.82
N LEU A 101 -7.38 -6.01 -7.41
CA LEU A 101 -8.10 -6.92 -8.29
C LEU A 101 -9.11 -6.16 -9.15
N SER A 102 -9.28 -6.63 -10.39
CA SER A 102 -10.24 -6.08 -11.35
C SER A 102 -11.67 -6.33 -10.87
N TRP A 103 -12.41 -5.24 -10.64
CA TRP A 103 -13.75 -5.27 -10.04
C TRP A 103 -14.76 -6.13 -10.81
N ASP A 104 -14.72 -6.07 -12.14
CA ASP A 104 -15.68 -6.74 -13.03
C ASP A 104 -15.24 -8.13 -13.46
N LEU A 105 -14.02 -8.55 -13.12
CA LEU A 105 -13.47 -9.85 -13.50
C LEU A 105 -13.41 -10.81 -12.31
N PRO A 106 -13.41 -12.13 -12.57
CA PRO A 106 -12.95 -13.12 -11.61
C PRO A 106 -11.60 -12.76 -10.97
N ALA A 107 -11.43 -13.13 -9.68
CA ALA A 107 -10.16 -12.93 -8.98
C ALA A 107 -9.01 -13.69 -9.67
N LEU A 108 -9.30 -14.88 -10.21
CA LEU A 108 -8.37 -15.70 -10.99
C LEU A 108 -7.73 -14.94 -12.17
N ASP A 109 -8.49 -14.11 -12.88
CA ASP A 109 -7.95 -13.35 -14.03
C ASP A 109 -6.95 -12.28 -13.56
N SER A 110 -7.24 -11.65 -12.41
CA SER A 110 -6.31 -10.70 -11.79
C SER A 110 -5.05 -11.40 -11.27
N PHE A 111 -5.18 -12.63 -10.78
CA PHE A 111 -4.02 -13.44 -10.37
C PHE A 111 -3.13 -13.80 -11.56
N GLU A 112 -3.71 -14.18 -12.70
CA GLU A 112 -2.95 -14.44 -13.93
C GLU A 112 -2.28 -13.18 -14.48
N LEU A 113 -2.94 -12.02 -14.39
CA LEU A 113 -2.31 -10.74 -14.72
C LEU A 113 -1.10 -10.47 -13.82
N ASN A 114 -1.22 -10.67 -12.50
CA ASN A 114 -0.10 -10.54 -11.58
C ASN A 114 1.04 -11.51 -11.92
N ARG A 115 0.72 -12.76 -12.27
CA ARG A 115 1.71 -13.75 -12.74
C ARG A 115 2.52 -13.22 -13.91
N ALA A 116 1.84 -12.63 -14.90
CA ALA A 116 2.48 -12.06 -16.08
C ALA A 116 3.35 -10.84 -15.74
N ILE A 117 2.85 -9.93 -14.89
CA ILE A 117 3.58 -8.73 -14.45
C ILE A 117 4.89 -9.09 -13.72
N TYR A 118 4.83 -10.07 -12.81
CA TYR A 118 6.00 -10.52 -12.05
C TYR A 118 6.85 -11.57 -12.79
N GLY A 119 6.43 -12.01 -13.98
CA GLY A 119 7.16 -12.99 -14.78
C GLY A 119 7.26 -14.37 -14.11
N LEU A 120 6.24 -14.79 -13.35
CA LEU A 120 6.30 -16.01 -12.56
C LEU A 120 6.11 -17.26 -13.43
N PRO A 121 6.93 -18.32 -13.24
CA PRO A 121 6.74 -19.61 -13.90
C PRO A 121 5.36 -20.20 -13.59
N SER A 122 4.70 -20.76 -14.62
CA SER A 122 3.31 -21.24 -14.50
C SER A 122 3.15 -22.30 -13.41
N GLU A 123 4.06 -23.26 -13.32
CA GLU A 123 4.03 -24.33 -12.32
C GLU A 123 4.14 -23.78 -10.89
N SER A 124 5.15 -22.96 -10.61
CA SER A 124 5.37 -22.35 -9.29
C SER A 124 4.20 -21.48 -8.88
N PHE A 125 3.68 -20.67 -9.82
CA PHE A 125 2.52 -19.83 -9.57
C PHE A 125 1.27 -20.64 -9.23
N LYS A 126 0.94 -21.67 -10.01
CA LYS A 126 -0.24 -22.51 -9.77
C LYS A 126 -0.17 -23.17 -8.40
N LYS A 127 1.02 -23.68 -8.02
CA LYS A 127 1.24 -24.27 -6.71
C LYS A 127 0.94 -23.29 -5.57
N VAL A 128 1.56 -22.11 -5.59
CA VAL A 128 1.38 -21.07 -4.56
C VAL A 128 -0.06 -20.55 -4.54
N ARG A 129 -0.65 -20.32 -5.72
CA ARG A 129 -2.04 -19.90 -5.87
C ARG A 129 -2.99 -20.91 -5.23
N ASP A 130 -2.87 -22.18 -5.58
CA ASP A 130 -3.81 -23.21 -5.12
C ASP A 130 -3.65 -23.47 -3.62
N GLU A 131 -2.41 -23.41 -3.10
CA GLU A 131 -2.15 -23.46 -1.65
C GLU A 131 -2.88 -22.35 -0.90
N PHE A 132 -2.81 -21.10 -1.36
CA PHE A 132 -3.53 -19.99 -0.74
C PHE A 132 -5.06 -20.07 -0.91
N ILE A 133 -5.53 -20.55 -2.06
CA ILE A 133 -6.96 -20.76 -2.31
C ILE A 133 -7.55 -21.75 -1.31
N ASP A 134 -6.81 -22.82 -1.03
CA ASP A 134 -7.24 -23.86 -0.09
C ASP A 134 -7.11 -23.37 1.35
N LEU A 135 -5.99 -22.73 1.71
CA LEU A 135 -5.75 -22.19 3.05
C LEU A 135 -6.80 -21.16 3.48
N LEU A 136 -7.28 -20.34 2.55
CA LEU A 136 -8.28 -19.30 2.84
C LEU A 136 -9.73 -19.76 2.57
N GLU A 137 -9.91 -21.00 2.13
CA GLU A 137 -11.21 -21.64 1.85
C GLU A 137 -12.03 -20.84 0.81
N VAL A 138 -11.41 -20.49 -0.31
CA VAL A 138 -12.03 -19.60 -1.32
C VAL A 138 -12.18 -20.22 -2.71
N ARG A 139 -12.06 -21.55 -2.83
CA ARG A 139 -12.07 -22.27 -4.10
C ARG A 139 -13.32 -22.01 -4.96
N ASP A 140 -14.49 -21.92 -4.34
CA ASP A 140 -15.76 -21.64 -5.05
C ASP A 140 -15.98 -20.15 -5.35
N LEU A 141 -15.07 -19.28 -4.88
CA LEU A 141 -15.21 -17.83 -4.98
C LEU A 141 -14.27 -17.23 -6.03
N VAL A 142 -13.11 -17.84 -6.28
CA VAL A 142 -12.08 -17.27 -7.18
C VAL A 142 -12.53 -17.08 -8.63
N GLN A 143 -13.54 -17.84 -9.07
CA GLN A 143 -14.14 -17.73 -10.41
C GLN A 143 -15.28 -16.69 -10.46
N LYS A 144 -15.72 -16.15 -9.33
CA LYS A 144 -16.76 -15.13 -9.29
C LYS A 144 -16.16 -13.75 -9.52
N PRO A 145 -16.85 -12.85 -10.25
CA PRO A 145 -16.45 -11.46 -10.33
C PRO A 145 -16.25 -10.83 -8.95
N VAL A 146 -15.17 -10.06 -8.77
CA VAL A 146 -14.78 -9.47 -7.47
C VAL A 146 -15.91 -8.61 -6.88
N ARG A 147 -16.70 -7.93 -7.72
CA ARG A 147 -17.87 -7.16 -7.31
C ARG A 147 -18.97 -7.94 -6.58
N ASN A 148 -19.03 -9.26 -6.80
CA ASN A 148 -20.03 -10.15 -6.19
C ASN A 148 -19.55 -10.74 -4.86
N LEU A 149 -18.33 -10.47 -4.45
CA LEU A 149 -17.76 -10.94 -3.18
C LEU A 149 -18.10 -9.97 -2.05
N SER A 150 -18.29 -10.50 -0.84
CA SER A 150 -18.34 -9.69 0.38
C SER A 150 -17.00 -9.00 0.66
N LEU A 151 -16.98 -8.02 1.57
CA LEU A 151 -15.74 -7.32 1.92
C LEU A 151 -14.67 -8.28 2.47
N GLY A 152 -15.06 -9.25 3.30
CA GLY A 152 -14.14 -10.24 3.87
C GLY A 152 -13.57 -11.19 2.82
N GLU A 153 -14.41 -11.68 1.91
CA GLU A 153 -13.98 -12.53 0.80
C GLU A 153 -13.04 -11.77 -0.15
N ARG A 154 -13.35 -10.51 -0.46
CA ARG A 154 -12.43 -9.64 -1.22
C ARG A 154 -11.09 -9.47 -0.52
N MET A 155 -11.09 -9.23 0.79
CA MET A 155 -9.85 -9.08 1.54
C MET A 155 -9.00 -10.36 1.48
N LYS A 156 -9.62 -11.54 1.56
CA LYS A 156 -8.91 -12.81 1.33
C LYS A 156 -8.28 -12.83 -0.07
N MET A 157 -9.03 -12.50 -1.12
CA MET A 157 -8.49 -12.47 -2.49
C MET A 157 -7.35 -11.45 -2.68
N GLU A 158 -7.47 -10.27 -2.07
CA GLU A 158 -6.42 -9.25 -2.09
C GLU A 158 -5.13 -9.76 -1.42
N ILE A 159 -5.24 -10.47 -0.29
CA ILE A 159 -4.11 -11.11 0.38
C ILE A 159 -3.48 -12.17 -0.53
N ILE A 160 -4.27 -13.04 -1.16
CA ILE A 160 -3.75 -14.04 -2.11
C ILE A 160 -2.96 -13.32 -3.21
N GLY A 161 -3.60 -12.41 -3.94
CA GLY A 161 -2.99 -11.71 -5.07
C GLY A 161 -1.71 -10.95 -4.71
N ALA A 162 -1.62 -10.47 -3.46
CA ALA A 162 -0.48 -9.74 -2.93
C ALA A 162 0.71 -10.64 -2.54
N LEU A 163 0.48 -11.94 -2.37
CA LEU A 163 1.49 -12.93 -1.93
C LEU A 163 1.89 -13.91 -3.03
N LEU A 164 1.24 -13.88 -4.20
CA LEU A 164 1.53 -14.80 -5.32
C LEU A 164 2.98 -14.72 -5.83
N HIS A 165 3.61 -13.54 -5.75
CA HIS A 165 5.00 -13.34 -6.12
C HIS A 165 5.99 -13.58 -4.96
N THR A 166 5.52 -14.13 -3.85
CA THR A 166 6.32 -14.48 -2.66
C THR A 166 7.22 -13.33 -2.20
N PRO A 167 6.64 -12.17 -1.80
CA PRO A 167 7.42 -11.07 -1.25
C PRO A 167 8.16 -11.50 0.03
N LYS A 168 9.23 -10.77 0.36
CA LYS A 168 10.08 -11.01 1.53
C LYS A 168 9.62 -10.22 2.74
#